data_AF-A0A831UHP8-F1
#
_entry.id   AF-A0A831UHP8-F1
#
_cell.length_a   1.000
_cell.length_b   1.000
_cell.length_c   1.000
_cell.angle_alpha   90.00
_cell.angle_beta   90.00
_cell.angle_gamma   90.00
#
_symmetry.space_group_name_H-M   'P 1'
#
loop_
_entity.id
_entity.type
_entity.pdbx_description
1 polymer ?
#
loop_
_entity_poly.entity_id
_entity_poly.type
_entity_poly.pdbx_seq_one_letter_code
_entity_poly.pdbx_strand_id
1 'polypeptide(L)'
;LEALLDLAEERVKARRKVAFLASGDPLFFGLGKRVLERFPEAEVYPAPAAFQEAFARLKLPWDQARFFSFHGRPLGGALLELSLSSLSVVYTDPEHTPARIARALLAMGVDARAHVAERLGEEDERVRSFAGLEEVARETFLDPNVLVLEAKGPLPPRLGFFPDEAFERRMPKKGLITKREVRLLALGLLGLPPDGVLWDVGAGTGSVGIEAARLAPWGEVYAVEKNPESWPHIEENAHRFGAFNLVLVKGEAPKALAGLPAPHAVFVGGSGGELEEILRVSLEALRPGGRLVVAAITLENLVAAYGFLKGTGLPMEGFQVQASRVVPLARYHRLEAQNPITLLAVRKEGA
;
A
#
# COMPACT_ATOMS: atom_id res chain seq x y z
N LEU A 1 21.18 14.53 14.07
CA LEU A 1 20.69 15.76 13.42
C LEU A 1 20.23 16.81 14.44
N GLU A 2 19.31 16.49 15.36
CA GLU A 2 18.81 17.45 16.36
C GLU A 2 19.91 18.21 17.12
N ALA A 3 20.91 17.52 17.65
CA ALA A 3 22.03 18.18 18.34
C ALA A 3 22.80 19.20 17.45
N LEU A 4 22.84 19.01 16.13
CA LEU A 4 23.43 19.98 15.20
C LEU A 4 22.51 21.18 14.97
N LEU A 5 21.19 20.96 14.96
CA LEU A 5 20.20 22.04 14.87
C LEU A 5 20.19 22.89 16.14
N ASP A 6 20.27 22.26 17.31
CA ASP A 6 20.37 22.96 18.60
C ASP A 6 21.65 23.81 18.67
N LEU A 7 22.79 23.24 18.27
CA LEU A 7 24.04 23.99 18.17
C LEU A 7 23.93 25.17 17.19
N ALA A 8 23.31 24.96 16.02
CA ALA A 8 23.11 26.03 15.06
C ALA A 8 22.26 27.17 15.64
N GLU A 9 21.21 26.84 16.41
CA GLU A 9 20.35 27.83 17.05
C GLU A 9 21.13 28.69 18.06
N GLU A 10 21.98 28.08 18.89
CA GLU A 10 22.87 28.81 19.80
C GLU A 10 23.80 29.76 19.04
N ARG A 11 24.38 29.32 17.92
CA ARG A 11 25.30 30.13 17.11
C ARG A 11 24.58 31.29 16.42
N VAL A 12 23.36 31.07 15.91
CA VAL A 12 22.53 32.12 15.33
C VAL A 12 22.13 33.16 16.39
N LYS A 13 21.72 32.73 17.60
CA LYS A 13 21.44 33.64 18.73
C LYS A 13 22.66 34.48 19.12
N ALA A 14 23.85 33.91 19.02
CA ALA A 14 25.12 34.61 19.21
C ALA A 14 25.56 35.47 17.99
N ARG A 15 24.65 35.72 17.02
CA ARG A 15 24.88 36.49 15.80
C ARG A 15 26.02 35.96 14.91
N ARG A 16 26.27 34.65 14.94
CA ARG A 16 27.22 34.00 14.03
C ARG A 16 26.50 33.51 12.78
N LYS A 17 27.20 33.53 11.65
CA LYS A 17 26.74 32.88 10.41
C LYS A 17 26.94 31.37 10.52
N VAL A 18 25.93 30.62 10.12
CA VAL A 18 25.93 29.15 10.11
C VAL A 18 25.60 28.69 8.70
N ALA A 19 26.32 27.67 8.22
CA ALA A 19 26.03 27.01 6.96
C ALA A 19 25.89 25.51 7.22
N PHE A 20 24.85 24.92 6.64
CA PHE A 20 24.68 23.47 6.59
C PHE A 20 25.14 22.97 5.23
N LEU A 21 26.01 21.95 5.23
CA LEU A 21 26.49 21.31 4.01
C LEU A 21 25.73 20.00 3.83
N ALA A 22 25.15 19.82 2.65
CA ALA A 22 24.46 18.61 2.22
C ALA A 22 25.12 18.08 0.94
N SER A 23 25.03 16.77 0.70
CA SER A 23 25.34 16.17 -0.59
C SER A 23 24.18 16.42 -1.56
N GLY A 24 24.44 17.17 -2.64
CA GLY A 24 23.43 17.49 -3.67
C GLY A 24 22.40 18.53 -3.23
N ASP A 25 21.14 18.36 -3.65
CA ASP A 25 20.04 19.28 -3.35
C ASP A 25 19.52 19.08 -1.90
N PRO A 26 19.64 20.08 -1.01
CA PRO A 26 19.18 19.97 0.38
C PRO A 26 17.67 19.71 0.53
N LEU A 27 16.86 20.07 -0.47
CA LEU A 27 15.41 19.91 -0.45
C LEU A 27 14.93 18.57 -1.03
N PHE A 28 15.83 17.79 -1.64
CA PHE A 28 15.51 16.52 -2.26
C PHE A 28 15.97 15.33 -1.41
N PHE A 29 15.08 14.82 -0.55
CA PHE A 29 15.39 13.83 0.49
C PHE A 29 16.55 14.21 1.44
N GLY A 30 16.97 15.48 1.42
CA GLY A 30 18.04 16.01 2.25
C GLY A 30 17.56 16.62 3.56
N LEU A 31 18.50 17.23 4.29
CA LEU A 31 18.25 17.86 5.59
C LEU A 31 17.52 19.22 5.50
N GLY A 32 17.36 19.78 4.31
CA GLY A 32 16.83 21.13 4.10
C GLY A 32 15.42 21.33 4.64
N LYS A 33 14.55 20.31 4.54
CA LYS A 33 13.21 20.35 5.16
C LYS A 33 13.29 20.61 6.67
N ARG A 34 14.13 19.84 7.39
CA ARG A 34 14.29 19.96 8.85
C ARG A 34 14.95 21.27 9.25
N VAL A 35 15.89 21.76 8.45
CA VAL A 35 16.52 23.07 8.68
C VAL A 35 15.50 24.18 8.51
N LEU A 36 14.72 24.20 7.43
CA LEU A 36 13.73 25.24 7.17
C LEU A 36 12.56 25.23 8.17
N GLU A 37 12.21 24.06 8.73
CA GLU A 37 11.25 23.97 9.83
C GLU A 37 11.71 24.75 11.08
N ARG A 38 13.04 24.86 11.31
CA ARG A 38 13.62 25.54 12.49
C ARG A 38 14.20 26.91 12.20
N PHE A 39 14.65 27.14 10.97
CA PHE A 39 15.24 28.39 10.48
C PHE A 39 14.56 28.77 9.15
N PRO A 40 13.31 29.28 9.18
CA PRO A 40 12.56 29.60 7.96
C PRO A 40 13.22 30.67 7.07
N GLU A 41 14.10 31.50 7.64
CA GLU A 41 14.87 32.53 6.96
C GLU A 41 16.14 32.03 6.26
N ALA A 42 16.49 30.74 6.41
CA ALA A 42 17.69 30.19 5.81
C ALA A 42 17.62 30.21 4.28
N GLU A 43 18.71 30.65 3.64
CA GLU A 43 18.87 30.61 2.19
C GLU A 43 19.26 29.19 1.74
N VAL A 44 18.66 28.72 0.65
CA VAL A 44 18.90 27.39 0.09
C VAL A 44 19.63 27.50 -1.24
N TYR A 45 20.77 26.82 -1.34
CA TYR A 45 21.58 26.73 -2.55
C TYR A 45 21.59 25.27 -3.03
N PRO A 46 20.86 24.92 -4.11
CA PRO A 46 20.83 23.56 -4.61
C PRO A 46 22.13 23.22 -5.37
N ALA A 47 22.48 21.93 -5.35
CA ALA A 47 23.53 21.34 -6.17
C ALA A 47 22.97 20.10 -6.89
N PRO A 48 23.62 19.58 -7.95
CA PRO A 48 23.18 18.35 -8.60
C PRO A 48 22.97 17.22 -7.59
N ALA A 49 21.77 16.65 -7.58
CA ALA A 49 21.46 15.50 -6.74
C ALA A 49 22.10 14.23 -7.32
N ALA A 50 22.36 13.23 -6.45
CA ALA A 50 23.02 11.98 -6.85
C ALA A 50 22.30 11.28 -8.02
N PHE A 51 20.97 11.35 -8.11
CA PHE A 51 20.25 10.82 -9.26
C PHE A 51 20.63 11.53 -10.58
N GLN A 52 20.84 12.84 -10.58
CA GLN A 52 21.18 13.56 -11.81
C GLN A 52 22.55 13.11 -12.33
N GLU A 53 23.51 12.91 -11.43
CA GLU A 53 24.82 12.37 -11.74
C GLU A 53 24.73 10.91 -12.21
N ALA A 54 23.93 10.08 -11.53
CA ALA A 54 23.68 8.69 -11.94
C ALA A 54 23.14 8.62 -13.38
N PHE A 55 22.09 9.37 -13.69
CA PHE A 55 21.48 9.38 -15.03
C PHE A 55 22.41 9.97 -16.09
N ALA A 56 23.24 10.96 -15.74
CA ALA A 56 24.28 11.48 -16.64
C ALA A 56 25.32 10.41 -17.00
N ARG A 57 25.76 9.59 -16.02
CA ARG A 57 26.70 8.47 -16.27
C ARG A 57 26.04 7.32 -17.02
N LEU A 58 24.79 7.01 -16.71
CA LEU A 58 23.99 5.98 -17.39
C LEU A 58 23.54 6.41 -18.79
N LYS A 59 23.58 7.71 -19.10
CA LYS A 59 23.07 8.31 -20.34
C LYS A 59 21.59 8.01 -20.57
N LEU A 60 20.83 8.00 -19.49
CA LEU A 60 19.39 7.78 -19.51
C LEU A 60 18.65 9.10 -19.27
N PRO A 61 17.48 9.30 -19.90
CA PRO A 61 16.56 10.36 -19.49
C PRO A 61 15.82 9.96 -18.20
N TRP A 62 15.43 10.94 -17.38
CA TRP A 62 14.76 10.71 -16.09
C TRP A 62 13.39 11.40 -15.98
N ASP A 63 12.84 11.95 -17.05
CA ASP A 63 11.58 12.69 -17.07
C ASP A 63 10.35 11.90 -16.59
N GLN A 64 10.43 10.56 -16.61
CA GLN A 64 9.38 9.66 -16.11
C GLN A 64 9.76 8.96 -14.79
N ALA A 65 10.90 9.33 -14.20
CA ALA A 65 11.38 8.71 -12.99
C ALA A 65 10.48 9.01 -11.79
N ARG A 66 10.12 7.97 -11.04
CA ARG A 66 9.56 8.10 -9.70
C ARG A 66 10.65 7.96 -8.67
N PHE A 67 10.55 8.75 -7.59
CA PHE A 67 11.62 8.88 -6.62
C PHE A 67 11.21 8.34 -5.25
N PHE A 68 12.08 7.52 -4.68
CA PHE A 68 11.87 6.83 -3.41
C PHE A 68 13.10 7.01 -2.52
N SER A 69 12.87 7.12 -1.22
CA SER A 69 13.93 7.15 -0.21
C SER A 69 13.55 6.25 0.95
N PHE A 70 14.45 5.31 1.27
CA PHE A 70 14.25 4.34 2.35
C PHE A 70 14.83 4.78 3.68
N HIS A 71 15.57 5.90 3.75
CA HIS A 71 16.11 6.43 5.00
C HIS A 71 15.02 6.57 6.08
N GLY A 72 14.97 5.60 6.99
CA GLY A 72 14.02 5.55 8.11
C GLY A 72 12.57 5.21 7.74
N ARG A 73 12.31 4.57 6.58
CA ARG A 73 10.95 4.16 6.16
C ARG A 73 10.83 2.65 5.94
N PRO A 74 9.69 2.03 6.31
CA PRO A 74 9.47 0.61 6.08
C PRO A 74 9.34 0.30 4.58
N LEU A 75 9.82 -0.90 4.21
CA LEU A 75 9.93 -1.35 2.82
C LEU A 75 8.56 -1.56 2.12
N GLY A 76 7.51 -1.92 2.88
CA GLY A 76 6.26 -2.50 2.35
C GLY A 76 5.57 -1.70 1.22
N GLY A 77 5.04 -0.51 1.54
CA GLY A 77 4.31 0.31 0.57
C GLY A 77 5.12 0.74 -0.65
N ALA A 78 6.41 1.01 -0.43
CA ALA A 78 7.31 1.43 -1.48
C ALA A 78 7.58 0.30 -2.48
N LEU A 79 7.68 -0.97 -2.06
CA LEU A 79 7.87 -2.10 -2.99
C LEU A 79 6.74 -2.21 -4.01
N LEU A 80 5.50 -2.01 -3.56
CA LEU A 80 4.37 -2.01 -4.47
C LEU A 80 4.45 -0.83 -5.46
N GLU A 81 4.78 0.38 -4.98
CA GLU A 81 4.93 1.51 -5.89
C GLU A 81 6.10 1.29 -6.87
N LEU A 82 7.19 0.68 -6.44
CA LEU A 82 8.31 0.29 -7.30
C LEU A 82 7.87 -0.72 -8.38
N SER A 83 7.08 -1.74 -8.01
CA SER A 83 6.58 -2.74 -8.97
C SER A 83 5.57 -2.18 -9.98
N LEU A 84 4.97 -1.03 -9.67
CA LEU A 84 4.01 -0.33 -10.51
C LEU A 84 4.63 0.87 -11.25
N SER A 85 5.95 1.00 -11.29
CA SER A 85 6.65 2.14 -11.87
C SER A 85 7.51 1.72 -13.05
N SER A 86 7.43 2.44 -14.18
CA SER A 86 8.23 2.13 -15.38
C SER A 86 9.70 2.47 -15.18
N LEU A 87 9.97 3.56 -14.45
CA LEU A 87 11.29 4.02 -14.09
C LEU A 87 11.27 4.50 -12.64
N SER A 88 12.12 3.93 -11.80
CA SER A 88 12.24 4.32 -10.38
C SER A 88 13.66 4.63 -10.00
N VAL A 89 13.82 5.58 -9.08
CA VAL A 89 15.09 5.96 -8.46
C VAL A 89 14.94 5.80 -6.96
N VAL A 90 15.86 5.06 -6.38
CA VAL A 90 15.79 4.64 -4.99
C VAL A 90 17.07 5.04 -4.27
N TYR A 91 16.91 5.90 -3.27
CA TYR A 91 17.94 6.16 -2.27
C TYR A 91 17.87 5.07 -1.21
N THR A 92 18.91 4.25 -1.16
CA THR A 92 19.01 3.11 -0.26
C THR A 92 19.61 3.51 1.08
N ASP A 93 19.60 2.58 2.03
CA ASP A 93 20.30 2.71 3.30
C ASP A 93 20.95 1.35 3.68
N PRO A 94 21.71 1.27 4.78
CA PRO A 94 22.37 0.03 5.20
C PRO A 94 21.42 -1.16 5.45
N GLU A 95 20.14 -0.91 5.76
CA GLU A 95 19.13 -1.95 5.94
C GLU A 95 18.44 -2.32 4.61
N HIS A 96 18.18 -1.33 3.75
CA HIS A 96 17.44 -1.42 2.50
C HIS A 96 18.38 -1.31 1.29
N THR A 97 19.37 -2.20 1.23
CA THR A 97 20.39 -2.23 0.15
C THR A 97 19.78 -2.59 -1.22
N PRO A 98 20.46 -2.28 -2.34
CA PRO A 98 19.99 -2.68 -3.67
C PRO A 98 19.72 -4.18 -3.78
N ALA A 99 20.59 -5.01 -3.19
CA ALA A 99 20.45 -6.46 -3.19
C ALA A 99 19.21 -6.94 -2.40
N ARG A 100 18.83 -6.26 -1.30
CA ARG A 100 17.63 -6.59 -0.54
C ARG A 100 16.36 -6.18 -1.28
N ILE A 101 16.36 -5.00 -1.89
CA ILE A 101 15.23 -4.50 -2.69
C ILE A 101 15.01 -5.39 -3.90
N ALA A 102 16.07 -5.76 -4.62
CA ALA A 102 16.00 -6.69 -5.75
C ALA A 102 15.39 -8.04 -5.36
N ARG A 103 15.80 -8.62 -4.21
CA ARG A 103 15.19 -9.86 -3.69
C ARG A 103 13.70 -9.72 -3.39
N ALA A 104 13.29 -8.61 -2.78
CA ALA A 104 11.89 -8.38 -2.46
C ALA A 104 11.03 -8.21 -3.72
N LEU A 105 11.52 -7.47 -4.72
CA LEU A 105 10.84 -7.30 -6.02
C LEU A 105 10.77 -8.63 -6.79
N LEU A 106 11.81 -9.46 -6.75
CA LEU A 106 11.79 -10.81 -7.34
C LEU A 106 10.73 -11.70 -6.69
N ALA A 107 10.57 -11.65 -5.37
CA ALA A 107 9.54 -12.40 -4.65
C ALA A 107 8.11 -11.99 -5.06
N MET A 108 7.94 -10.77 -5.56
CA MET A 108 6.68 -10.26 -6.14
C MET A 108 6.52 -10.58 -7.63
N GLY A 109 7.49 -11.25 -8.26
CA GLY A 109 7.48 -11.55 -9.68
C GLY A 109 7.77 -10.35 -10.59
N VAL A 110 8.43 -9.31 -10.06
CA VAL A 110 8.82 -8.13 -10.85
C VAL A 110 10.01 -8.47 -11.72
N ASP A 111 9.91 -8.17 -13.02
CA ASP A 111 11.03 -8.22 -13.96
C ASP A 111 11.45 -6.80 -14.36
N ALA A 112 12.69 -6.45 -14.05
CA ALA A 112 13.24 -5.13 -14.29
C ALA A 112 14.74 -5.21 -14.64
N ARG A 113 15.20 -4.26 -15.45
CA ARG A 113 16.63 -3.91 -15.51
C ARG A 113 16.95 -3.01 -14.33
N ALA A 114 18.19 -3.07 -13.88
CA ALA A 114 18.63 -2.30 -12.73
C ALA A 114 19.98 -1.67 -12.99
N HIS A 115 20.18 -0.48 -12.42
CA HIS A 115 21.45 0.20 -12.43
C HIS A 115 21.78 0.64 -11.01
N VAL A 116 23.03 0.49 -10.60
CA VAL A 116 23.49 0.97 -9.31
C VAL A 116 24.65 1.91 -9.52
N ALA A 117 24.51 3.12 -9.00
CA ALA A 117 25.55 4.13 -8.97
C ALA A 117 26.02 4.31 -7.53
N GLU A 118 27.28 4.00 -7.28
CA GLU A 118 27.91 3.90 -5.97
C GLU A 118 28.97 5.00 -5.84
N ARG A 119 28.99 5.71 -4.69
CA ARG A 119 29.99 6.74 -4.35
C ARG A 119 30.23 7.76 -5.47
N LEU A 120 29.14 8.30 -6.03
CA LEU A 120 29.18 9.30 -7.11
C LEU A 120 30.01 10.52 -6.72
N GLY A 121 30.94 10.90 -7.58
CA GLY A 121 31.88 12.01 -7.36
C GLY A 121 33.11 11.66 -6.50
N GLU A 122 33.24 10.42 -6.04
CA GLU A 122 34.39 9.96 -5.25
C GLU A 122 35.40 9.16 -6.09
N GLU A 123 36.61 8.92 -5.56
CA GLU A 123 37.70 8.26 -6.31
C GLU A 123 37.38 6.82 -6.75
N ASP A 124 36.55 6.11 -5.98
CA ASP A 124 36.14 4.73 -6.24
C ASP A 124 34.67 4.64 -6.69
N GLU A 125 34.17 5.70 -7.32
CA GLU A 125 32.86 5.72 -7.99
C GLU A 125 32.67 4.50 -8.90
N ARG A 126 31.51 3.86 -8.81
CA ARG A 126 31.12 2.74 -9.68
C ARG A 126 29.72 2.91 -10.20
N VAL A 127 29.54 2.75 -11.50
CA VAL A 127 28.22 2.72 -12.14
C VAL A 127 28.09 1.42 -12.90
N ARG A 128 27.17 0.56 -12.45
CA ARG A 128 26.94 -0.78 -13.00
C ARG A 128 25.50 -0.92 -13.51
N SER A 129 25.35 -1.64 -14.61
CA SER A 129 24.05 -1.97 -15.22
C SER A 129 23.88 -3.49 -15.21
N PHE A 130 22.71 -3.95 -14.81
CA PHE A 130 22.36 -5.35 -14.66
C PHE A 130 21.16 -5.68 -15.54
N ALA A 131 21.22 -6.82 -16.24
CA ALA A 131 20.14 -7.21 -17.13
C ALA A 131 18.90 -7.65 -16.34
N GLY A 132 19.06 -8.16 -15.12
CA GLY A 132 17.95 -8.57 -14.25
C GLY A 132 18.22 -8.34 -12.76
N LEU A 133 17.16 -8.45 -11.96
CA LEU A 133 17.23 -8.29 -10.50
C LEU A 133 17.98 -9.45 -9.83
N GLU A 134 18.05 -10.63 -10.46
CA GLU A 134 18.75 -11.80 -9.92
C GLU A 134 20.26 -11.57 -9.79
N GLU A 135 20.85 -10.78 -10.69
CA GLU A 135 22.25 -10.39 -10.62
C GLU A 135 22.47 -9.43 -9.44
N VAL A 136 21.66 -8.38 -9.35
CA VAL A 136 21.71 -7.39 -8.25
C VAL A 136 21.54 -8.06 -6.89
N ALA A 137 20.64 -9.05 -6.78
CA ALA A 137 20.35 -9.77 -5.55
C ALA A 137 21.56 -10.53 -4.95
N ARG A 138 22.56 -10.85 -5.77
CA ARG A 138 23.77 -11.63 -5.39
C ARG A 138 24.99 -10.76 -5.14
N GLU A 139 24.90 -9.48 -5.47
CA GLU A 139 25.99 -8.53 -5.38
C GLU A 139 26.05 -7.82 -4.02
N THR A 140 27.18 -7.19 -3.76
CA THR A 140 27.35 -6.21 -2.68
C THR A 140 27.68 -4.85 -3.29
N PHE A 141 27.23 -3.80 -2.61
CA PHE A 141 27.32 -2.43 -3.09
C PHE A 141 27.89 -1.52 -2.02
N LEU A 142 28.67 -0.53 -2.43
CA LEU A 142 29.23 0.50 -1.56
C LEU A 142 28.14 1.53 -1.19
N ASP A 143 28.31 2.17 -0.04
CA ASP A 143 27.45 3.27 0.42
C ASP A 143 28.24 4.60 0.33
N PRO A 144 27.60 5.72 -0.06
CA PRO A 144 26.22 5.83 -0.52
C PRO A 144 26.02 5.27 -1.93
N ASN A 145 24.81 4.82 -2.24
CA ASN A 145 24.42 4.43 -3.60
C ASN A 145 22.99 4.83 -3.96
N VAL A 146 22.74 4.87 -5.27
CA VAL A 146 21.44 5.08 -5.88
C VAL A 146 21.11 3.88 -6.76
N LEU A 147 19.97 3.24 -6.50
CA LEU A 147 19.43 2.18 -7.34
C LEU A 147 18.41 2.78 -8.32
N VAL A 148 18.61 2.55 -9.61
CA VAL A 148 17.67 2.87 -10.69
C VAL A 148 17.06 1.57 -11.20
N LEU A 149 15.73 1.53 -11.31
CA LEU A 149 14.97 0.37 -11.80
C LEU A 149 14.18 0.75 -13.05
N GLU A 150 14.34 -0.04 -14.11
CA GLU A 150 13.57 0.07 -15.36
C GLU A 150 12.72 -1.17 -15.55
N ALA A 151 11.39 -1.04 -15.56
CA ALA A 151 10.50 -2.18 -15.77
C ALA A 151 10.71 -2.80 -17.16
N LYS A 152 10.66 -4.14 -17.24
CA LYS A 152 10.65 -4.85 -18.52
C LYS A 152 9.22 -5.19 -18.91
N GLY A 153 8.69 -4.46 -19.88
CA GLY A 153 7.36 -4.69 -20.42
C GLY A 153 6.26 -3.89 -19.72
N PRO A 154 4.99 -4.21 -20.00
CA PRO A 154 3.87 -3.45 -19.48
C PRO A 154 3.74 -3.64 -17.97
N LEU A 155 3.51 -2.54 -17.27
CA LEU A 155 3.22 -2.56 -15.84
C LEU A 155 1.85 -3.21 -15.58
N PRO A 156 1.69 -3.95 -14.48
CA PRO A 156 0.39 -4.47 -14.11
C PRO A 156 -0.55 -3.32 -13.73
N PRO A 157 -1.88 -3.50 -13.88
CA PRO A 157 -2.83 -2.49 -13.47
C PRO A 157 -2.78 -2.27 -11.95
N ARG A 158 -2.93 -1.01 -11.54
CA ARG A 158 -2.95 -0.62 -10.12
C ARG A 158 -4.09 -1.28 -9.38
N LEU A 159 -5.29 -1.25 -9.98
CA LEU A 159 -6.40 -2.09 -9.55
C LEU A 159 -6.21 -3.49 -10.15
N GLY A 160 -5.99 -4.49 -9.30
CA GLY A 160 -5.61 -5.82 -9.74
C GLY A 160 -6.68 -6.51 -10.59
N PHE A 161 -7.95 -6.15 -10.39
CA PHE A 161 -9.10 -6.82 -11.03
C PHE A 161 -8.91 -8.35 -10.99
N PHE A 162 -8.35 -8.85 -9.89
CA PHE A 162 -7.71 -10.15 -9.90
C PHE A 162 -8.79 -11.21 -10.07
N PRO A 163 -8.60 -12.21 -10.94
CA PRO A 163 -9.57 -13.28 -11.03
C PRO A 163 -9.69 -13.97 -9.68
N ASP A 164 -10.90 -14.42 -9.40
CA ASP A 164 -11.25 -15.16 -8.20
C ASP A 164 -10.19 -16.26 -7.94
N GLU A 165 -9.80 -17.00 -8.97
CA GLU A 165 -8.92 -18.16 -8.96
C GLU A 165 -7.46 -17.85 -8.60
N ALA A 166 -7.04 -16.57 -8.63
CA ALA A 166 -5.69 -16.19 -8.26
C ALA A 166 -5.44 -16.21 -6.73
N PHE A 167 -6.52 -16.22 -5.93
CA PHE A 167 -6.45 -16.27 -4.48
C PHE A 167 -6.42 -17.71 -4.00
N GLU A 168 -5.47 -18.01 -3.12
CA GLU A 168 -5.47 -19.21 -2.29
C GLU A 168 -6.73 -19.26 -1.43
N ARG A 169 -7.30 -20.46 -1.32
CA ARG A 169 -8.53 -20.71 -0.59
C ARG A 169 -8.42 -22.02 0.17
N ARG A 170 -9.20 -22.11 1.25
CA ARG A 170 -9.51 -23.39 1.87
C ARG A 170 -10.08 -24.35 0.82
N MET A 171 -9.59 -25.59 0.81
CA MET A 171 -10.19 -26.75 0.13
C MET A 171 -10.42 -27.86 1.17
N PRO A 172 -11.50 -28.67 1.11
CA PRO A 172 -12.51 -28.81 0.04
C PRO A 172 -13.73 -27.86 0.18
N LYS A 173 -13.87 -27.14 1.30
CA LYS A 173 -14.89 -26.09 1.44
C LYS A 173 -14.44 -24.91 0.59
N LYS A 174 -15.09 -24.63 -0.56
CA LYS A 174 -14.88 -23.40 -1.34
C LYS A 174 -14.77 -22.23 -0.35
N GLY A 175 -13.54 -21.74 -0.11
CA GLY A 175 -13.35 -20.59 0.77
C GLY A 175 -14.27 -19.45 0.31
N LEU A 176 -14.93 -18.80 1.26
CA LEU A 176 -15.80 -17.65 0.95
C LEU A 176 -14.90 -16.53 0.44
N ILE A 177 -14.98 -16.27 -0.86
CA ILE A 177 -14.31 -15.16 -1.52
C ILE A 177 -15.36 -14.17 -1.99
N THR A 178 -15.13 -12.89 -1.73
CA THR A 178 -15.89 -11.82 -2.37
C THR A 178 -15.61 -11.84 -3.86
N LYS A 179 -16.63 -12.17 -4.66
CA LYS A 179 -16.53 -12.26 -6.12
C LYS A 179 -15.98 -10.97 -6.70
N ARG A 180 -15.12 -11.08 -7.70
CA ARG A 180 -14.45 -9.95 -8.35
C ARG A 180 -15.35 -8.74 -8.62
N GLU A 181 -16.52 -8.95 -9.20
CA GLU A 181 -17.48 -7.89 -9.56
C GLU A 181 -17.97 -7.12 -8.31
N VAL A 182 -18.26 -7.85 -7.23
CA VAL A 182 -18.71 -7.28 -5.95
C VAL A 182 -17.55 -6.58 -5.25
N ARG A 183 -16.36 -7.18 -5.26
CA ARG A 183 -15.16 -6.59 -4.65
C ARG A 183 -14.81 -5.25 -5.26
N LEU A 184 -14.89 -5.10 -6.58
CA LEU A 184 -14.56 -3.84 -7.25
C LEU A 184 -15.53 -2.73 -6.88
N LEU A 185 -16.84 -3.03 -6.84
CA LEU A 185 -17.82 -2.07 -6.38
C LEU A 185 -17.60 -1.71 -4.91
N ALA A 186 -17.29 -2.70 -4.06
CA ALA A 186 -16.96 -2.44 -2.65
C ALA A 186 -15.73 -1.51 -2.51
N LEU A 187 -14.64 -1.75 -3.25
CA LEU A 187 -13.45 -0.88 -3.25
C LEU A 187 -13.78 0.54 -3.71
N GLY A 188 -14.62 0.68 -4.74
CA GLY A 188 -15.11 1.99 -5.19
C GLY A 188 -15.95 2.72 -4.12
N LEU A 189 -16.81 2.00 -3.41
CA LEU A 189 -17.62 2.54 -2.32
C LEU A 189 -16.76 2.94 -1.12
N LEU A 190 -15.72 2.17 -0.80
CA LEU A 190 -14.82 2.43 0.33
C LEU A 190 -14.03 3.74 0.18
N GLY A 191 -13.68 4.14 -1.05
CA GLY A 191 -13.04 5.44 -1.32
C GLY A 191 -11.76 5.68 -0.52
N LEU A 192 -10.96 4.63 -0.34
CA LEU A 192 -9.77 4.63 0.52
C LEU A 192 -8.67 5.57 -0.04
N PRO A 193 -8.16 6.55 0.73
CA PRO A 193 -7.04 7.39 0.29
C PRO A 193 -5.73 6.60 0.24
N PRO A 194 -4.70 7.07 -0.50
CA PRO A 194 -3.43 6.33 -0.68
C PRO A 194 -2.67 6.01 0.61
N ASP A 195 -2.87 6.80 1.66
CA ASP A 195 -2.32 6.69 3.02
C ASP A 195 -3.40 6.25 4.05
N GLY A 196 -4.53 5.76 3.56
CA GLY A 196 -5.69 5.43 4.37
C GLY A 196 -5.56 4.13 5.13
N VAL A 197 -5.99 4.16 6.40
CA VAL A 197 -6.28 2.96 7.20
C VAL A 197 -7.61 2.33 6.80
N LEU A 198 -7.62 1.02 6.51
CA LEU A 198 -8.83 0.22 6.27
C LEU A 198 -8.99 -0.92 7.28
N TRP A 199 -10.21 -1.18 7.73
CA TRP A 199 -10.56 -2.44 8.40
C TRP A 199 -11.33 -3.35 7.44
N ASP A 200 -10.87 -4.58 7.24
CA ASP A 200 -11.56 -5.65 6.51
C ASP A 200 -12.07 -6.68 7.52
N VAL A 201 -13.33 -6.53 7.93
CA VAL A 201 -13.96 -7.32 9.00
C VAL A 201 -14.63 -8.57 8.43
N GLY A 202 -14.18 -9.73 8.89
CA GLY A 202 -14.57 -11.02 8.33
C GLY A 202 -13.86 -11.26 6.99
N ALA A 203 -12.53 -11.10 7.00
CA ALA A 203 -11.71 -11.04 5.80
C ALA A 203 -11.78 -12.30 4.92
N GLY A 204 -12.10 -13.47 5.47
CA GLY A 204 -12.21 -14.73 4.73
C GLY A 204 -10.86 -15.14 4.14
N THR A 205 -10.67 -14.92 2.83
CA THR A 205 -9.40 -15.14 2.13
C THR A 205 -8.55 -13.88 1.98
N GLY A 206 -9.02 -12.74 2.52
CA GLY A 206 -8.38 -11.43 2.46
C GLY A 206 -8.54 -10.69 1.13
N SER A 207 -9.45 -11.14 0.25
CA SER A 207 -9.47 -10.66 -1.15
C SER A 207 -9.79 -9.18 -1.32
N VAL A 208 -10.62 -8.61 -0.42
CA VAL A 208 -10.95 -7.18 -0.40
C VAL A 208 -9.79 -6.40 0.21
N GLY A 209 -9.33 -6.79 1.39
CA GLY A 209 -8.18 -6.18 2.06
C GLY A 209 -6.92 -6.14 1.20
N ILE A 210 -6.62 -7.19 0.43
CA ILE A 210 -5.45 -7.24 -0.46
C ILE A 210 -5.55 -6.24 -1.61
N GLU A 211 -6.71 -6.12 -2.26
CA GLU A 211 -6.87 -5.12 -3.31
C GLU A 211 -6.88 -3.70 -2.71
N ALA A 212 -7.46 -3.51 -1.52
CA ALA A 212 -7.40 -2.23 -0.80
C ALA A 212 -5.96 -1.84 -0.44
N ALA A 213 -5.17 -2.79 0.06
CA ALA A 213 -3.75 -2.61 0.38
C ALA A 213 -2.96 -2.13 -0.84
N ARG A 214 -3.31 -2.65 -2.03
CA ARG A 214 -2.71 -2.18 -3.29
C ARG A 214 -3.16 -0.79 -3.74
N LEU A 215 -4.37 -0.38 -3.41
CA LEU A 215 -4.88 0.96 -3.71
C LEU A 215 -4.30 2.02 -2.76
N ALA A 216 -4.04 1.65 -1.51
CA ALA A 216 -3.49 2.48 -0.45
C ALA A 216 -2.08 2.04 -0.03
N PRO A 217 -1.05 2.16 -0.90
CA PRO A 217 0.29 1.65 -0.64
C PRO A 217 0.95 2.30 0.60
N TRP A 218 0.57 3.53 0.95
CA TRP A 218 1.13 4.25 2.09
C TRP A 218 0.27 4.13 3.35
N GLY A 219 -0.87 3.44 3.24
CA GLY A 219 -1.80 3.19 4.34
C GLY A 219 -1.60 1.80 4.95
N GLU A 220 -2.50 1.42 5.84
CA GLU A 220 -2.49 0.12 6.53
C GLU A 220 -3.85 -0.56 6.39
N VAL A 221 -3.86 -1.86 6.13
CA VAL A 221 -5.09 -2.65 6.03
C VAL A 221 -5.12 -3.70 7.13
N TYR A 222 -6.10 -3.61 8.02
CA TYR A 222 -6.30 -4.57 9.10
C TYR A 222 -7.34 -5.61 8.68
N ALA A 223 -6.87 -6.80 8.31
CA ALA A 223 -7.73 -7.93 7.96
C ALA A 223 -8.08 -8.72 9.23
N VAL A 224 -9.32 -8.62 9.69
CA VAL A 224 -9.80 -9.25 10.93
C VAL A 224 -10.50 -10.56 10.58
N GLU A 225 -9.95 -11.68 11.06
CA GLU A 225 -10.47 -13.01 10.77
C GLU A 225 -10.39 -13.93 12.00
N LYS A 226 -11.52 -14.57 12.32
CA LYS A 226 -11.67 -15.41 13.51
C LYS A 226 -11.29 -16.87 13.28
N ASN A 227 -11.41 -17.35 12.04
CA ASN A 227 -11.15 -18.74 11.70
C ASN A 227 -9.64 -18.98 11.51
N PRO A 228 -8.97 -19.78 12.36
CA PRO A 228 -7.55 -20.05 12.25
C PRO A 228 -7.13 -20.70 10.92
N GLU A 229 -8.04 -21.45 10.29
CA GLU A 229 -7.78 -22.09 9.00
C GLU A 229 -7.65 -21.08 7.85
N SER A 230 -8.15 -19.85 8.01
CA SER A 230 -8.05 -18.81 6.99
C SER A 230 -6.72 -18.04 7.05
N TRP A 231 -6.07 -17.99 8.21
CA TRP A 231 -4.89 -17.15 8.44
C TRP A 231 -3.72 -17.42 7.47
N PRO A 232 -3.30 -18.68 7.23
CA PRO A 232 -2.20 -18.95 6.31
C PRO A 232 -2.53 -18.52 4.88
N HIS A 233 -3.80 -18.61 4.48
CA HIS A 233 -4.24 -18.19 3.15
C HIS A 233 -4.22 -16.67 2.99
N ILE A 234 -4.57 -15.91 4.02
CA ILE A 234 -4.48 -14.45 4.01
C ILE A 234 -3.01 -14.02 3.91
N GLU A 235 -2.13 -14.62 4.71
CA GLU A 235 -0.69 -14.34 4.70
C GLU A 235 -0.06 -14.68 3.34
N GLU A 236 -0.36 -15.86 2.78
CA GLU A 236 0.13 -16.29 1.46
C GLU A 236 -0.40 -15.39 0.32
N ASN A 237 -1.69 -15.06 0.34
CA ASN A 237 -2.26 -14.15 -0.65
C ASN A 237 -1.64 -12.74 -0.53
N ALA A 238 -1.46 -12.22 0.69
CA ALA A 238 -0.83 -10.92 0.88
C ALA A 238 0.59 -10.89 0.31
N HIS A 239 1.37 -11.95 0.54
CA HIS A 239 2.69 -12.11 -0.05
C HIS A 239 2.64 -12.18 -1.59
N ARG A 240 1.80 -13.08 -2.15
CA ARG A 240 1.63 -13.28 -3.59
C ARG A 240 1.26 -11.99 -4.33
N PHE A 241 0.41 -11.16 -3.74
CA PHE A 241 -0.08 -9.91 -4.37
C PHE A 241 0.69 -8.67 -3.93
N GLY A 242 1.76 -8.82 -3.14
CA GLY A 242 2.59 -7.70 -2.67
C GLY A 242 1.86 -6.73 -1.74
N ALA A 243 0.84 -7.20 -1.03
CA ALA A 243 0.06 -6.42 -0.05
C ALA A 243 0.77 -6.40 1.32
N PHE A 244 2.01 -5.92 1.36
CA PHE A 244 2.85 -5.95 2.57
C PHE A 244 2.41 -4.99 3.68
N ASN A 245 1.49 -4.08 3.37
CA ASN A 245 0.83 -3.20 4.33
C ASN A 245 -0.49 -3.78 4.86
N LEU A 246 -0.78 -5.05 4.57
CA LEU A 246 -1.87 -5.80 5.18
C LEU A 246 -1.38 -6.46 6.48
N VAL A 247 -2.08 -6.17 7.57
CA VAL A 247 -1.88 -6.73 8.91
C VAL A 247 -3.02 -7.68 9.22
N LEU A 248 -2.71 -8.97 9.39
CA LEU A 248 -3.67 -9.96 9.83
C LEU A 248 -3.94 -9.84 11.33
N VAL A 249 -5.19 -9.55 11.69
CA VAL A 249 -5.68 -9.50 13.08
C VAL A 249 -6.42 -10.80 13.38
N LYS A 250 -5.76 -11.68 14.13
CA LYS A 250 -6.25 -13.01 14.53
C LYS A 250 -7.24 -12.88 15.68
N GLY A 251 -8.55 -12.87 15.39
CA GLY A 251 -9.57 -12.72 16.42
C GLY A 251 -10.97 -12.46 15.89
N GLU A 252 -11.94 -12.37 16.80
CA GLU A 252 -13.34 -12.16 16.48
C GLU A 252 -13.75 -10.70 16.71
N ALA A 253 -14.35 -10.09 15.69
CA ALA A 253 -14.99 -8.79 15.81
C ALA A 253 -16.30 -8.92 16.62
N PRO A 254 -16.67 -7.91 17.42
CA PRO A 254 -16.06 -6.58 17.53
C PRO A 254 -14.79 -6.51 18.41
N LYS A 255 -14.53 -7.52 19.26
CA LYS A 255 -13.45 -7.47 20.26
C LYS A 255 -12.07 -7.26 19.64
N ALA A 256 -11.79 -7.91 18.51
CA ALA A 256 -10.55 -7.78 17.77
C ALA A 256 -10.33 -6.39 17.12
N LEU A 257 -11.35 -5.53 17.09
CA LEU A 257 -11.24 -4.15 16.59
C LEU A 257 -10.65 -3.20 17.64
N ALA A 258 -10.62 -3.61 18.91
CA ALA A 258 -10.12 -2.78 19.99
C ALA A 258 -8.61 -2.50 19.83
N GLY A 259 -8.22 -1.24 19.94
CA GLY A 259 -6.83 -0.79 19.84
C GLY A 259 -6.29 -0.64 18.41
N LEU A 260 -7.09 -0.95 17.38
CA LEU A 260 -6.73 -0.66 16.00
C LEU A 260 -6.76 0.86 15.74
N PRO A 261 -5.91 1.40 14.86
CA PRO A 261 -5.97 2.80 14.47
C PRO A 261 -7.32 3.18 13.85
N ALA A 262 -7.77 4.41 14.10
CA ALA A 262 -9.02 4.94 13.56
C ALA A 262 -9.05 4.85 12.02
N PRO A 263 -9.99 4.11 11.43
CA PRO A 263 -10.02 3.84 9.99
C PRO A 263 -10.56 5.01 9.18
N HIS A 264 -10.11 5.11 7.93
CA HIS A 264 -10.74 5.95 6.90
C HIS A 264 -11.86 5.19 6.18
N ALA A 265 -11.75 3.87 6.11
CA ALA A 265 -12.78 3.01 5.55
C ALA A 265 -12.91 1.68 6.32
N VAL A 266 -14.12 1.17 6.43
CA VAL A 266 -14.39 -0.14 7.02
C VAL A 266 -15.24 -0.94 6.05
N PHE A 267 -14.79 -2.15 5.74
CA PHE A 267 -15.56 -3.15 5.02
C PHE A 267 -16.00 -4.26 5.98
N VAL A 268 -17.28 -4.61 5.95
CA VAL A 268 -17.83 -5.73 6.74
C VAL A 268 -18.33 -6.79 5.78
N GLY A 269 -17.53 -7.85 5.61
CA GLY A 269 -17.83 -9.00 4.76
C GLY A 269 -18.44 -10.17 5.53
N GLY A 270 -18.16 -10.28 6.83
CA GLY A 270 -18.70 -11.33 7.70
C GLY A 270 -18.92 -10.83 9.13
N SER A 271 -20.08 -11.14 9.69
CA SER A 271 -20.48 -10.68 11.03
C SER A 271 -20.33 -11.73 12.13
N GLY A 272 -20.28 -13.01 11.78
CA GLY A 272 -20.24 -14.09 12.77
C GLY A 272 -21.46 -14.15 13.71
N GLY A 273 -22.54 -13.42 13.41
CA GLY A 273 -23.72 -13.28 14.27
C GLY A 273 -23.82 -11.92 14.99
N GLU A 274 -22.75 -11.12 15.02
CA GLU A 274 -22.63 -9.88 15.82
C GLU A 274 -22.69 -8.62 14.94
N LEU A 275 -23.51 -8.63 13.88
CA LEU A 275 -23.46 -7.59 12.84
C LEU A 275 -23.70 -6.18 13.40
N GLU A 276 -24.78 -6.00 14.15
CA GLU A 276 -25.18 -4.67 14.64
C GLU A 276 -24.10 -4.03 15.53
N GLU A 277 -23.51 -4.82 16.43
CA GLU A 277 -22.43 -4.36 17.30
C GLU A 277 -21.14 -4.06 16.53
N ILE A 278 -20.81 -4.87 15.53
CA ILE A 278 -19.67 -4.61 14.62
C ILE A 278 -19.88 -3.27 13.89
N LEU A 279 -21.09 -3.01 13.37
CA LEU A 279 -21.40 -1.75 12.69
C LEU A 279 -21.31 -0.56 13.63
N ARG A 280 -21.79 -0.71 14.87
CA ARG A 280 -21.70 0.32 15.91
C ARG A 280 -20.26 0.69 16.21
N VAL A 281 -19.43 -0.29 16.58
CA VAL A 281 -18.01 -0.07 16.91
C VAL A 281 -17.25 0.49 15.71
N SER A 282 -17.55 0.00 14.50
CA SER A 282 -16.90 0.47 13.27
C SER A 282 -17.23 1.93 12.97
N LEU A 283 -18.50 2.32 13.07
CA LEU A 283 -18.94 3.69 12.80
C LEU A 283 -18.41 4.68 13.86
N GLU A 284 -18.36 4.27 15.12
CA GLU A 284 -17.77 5.06 16.20
C GLU A 284 -16.28 5.33 15.96
N ALA A 285 -15.52 4.30 15.60
CA ALA A 285 -14.08 4.41 15.34
C ALA A 285 -13.72 5.17 14.05
N LEU A 286 -14.62 5.18 13.07
CA LEU A 286 -14.40 5.79 11.75
C LEU A 286 -14.01 7.27 11.88
N ARG A 287 -13.00 7.69 11.11
CA ARG A 287 -12.61 9.11 11.03
C ARG A 287 -13.75 9.96 10.43
N PRO A 288 -13.81 11.28 10.73
CA PRO A 288 -14.73 12.18 10.05
C PRO A 288 -14.60 12.07 8.53
N GLY A 289 -15.72 12.02 7.83
CA GLY A 289 -15.77 11.82 6.39
C GLY A 289 -15.43 10.41 5.88
N GLY A 290 -15.08 9.47 6.78
CA GLY A 290 -14.77 8.08 6.43
C GLY A 290 -15.99 7.26 6.01
N ARG A 291 -15.77 6.08 5.44
CA ARG A 291 -16.83 5.25 4.83
C ARG A 291 -16.96 3.87 5.45
N LEU A 292 -18.20 3.45 5.71
CA LEU A 292 -18.52 2.09 6.17
C LEU A 292 -19.31 1.39 5.07
N VAL A 293 -18.84 0.23 4.63
CA VAL A 293 -19.45 -0.59 3.57
C VAL A 293 -19.72 -2.00 4.11
N VAL A 294 -20.93 -2.50 3.92
CA VAL A 294 -21.38 -3.80 4.40
C VAL A 294 -21.82 -4.65 3.22
N ALA A 295 -21.33 -5.90 3.13
CA ALA A 295 -21.81 -6.88 2.19
C ALA A 295 -22.79 -7.86 2.85
N ALA A 296 -24.04 -7.85 2.40
CA ALA A 296 -25.09 -8.73 2.87
C ALA A 296 -25.48 -9.75 1.79
N ILE A 297 -25.36 -11.04 2.14
CA ILE A 297 -25.79 -12.17 1.30
C ILE A 297 -27.15 -12.70 1.77
N THR A 298 -27.36 -12.78 3.09
CA THR A 298 -28.62 -13.27 3.67
C THR A 298 -29.59 -12.12 3.91
N LEU A 299 -30.89 -12.44 3.92
CA LEU A 299 -31.94 -11.44 4.20
C LEU A 299 -31.83 -10.93 5.63
N GLU A 300 -31.46 -11.77 6.59
CA GLU A 300 -31.27 -11.41 7.99
C GLU A 300 -30.17 -10.36 8.14
N ASN A 301 -29.01 -10.56 7.49
CA ASN A 301 -27.92 -9.59 7.50
C ASN A 301 -28.30 -8.30 6.76
N LEU A 302 -29.07 -8.39 5.68
CA LEU A 302 -29.55 -7.21 4.95
C LEU A 302 -30.50 -6.38 5.81
N VAL A 303 -31.47 -7.01 6.45
CA VAL A 303 -32.44 -6.32 7.33
C VAL A 303 -31.74 -5.70 8.52
N ALA A 304 -30.82 -6.41 9.17
CA ALA A 304 -30.05 -5.89 10.29
C ALA A 304 -29.15 -4.71 9.87
N ALA A 305 -28.40 -4.84 8.78
CA ALA A 305 -27.56 -3.75 8.26
C ALA A 305 -28.40 -2.52 7.87
N TYR A 306 -29.49 -2.74 7.13
CA TYR A 306 -30.39 -1.65 6.73
C TYR A 306 -31.00 -0.95 7.94
N GLY A 307 -31.49 -1.72 8.93
CA GLY A 307 -32.09 -1.18 10.15
C GLY A 307 -31.11 -0.32 10.94
N PHE A 308 -29.91 -0.84 11.18
CA PHE A 308 -28.84 -0.11 11.86
C PHE A 308 -28.46 1.17 11.10
N LEU A 309 -28.11 1.06 9.81
CA LEU A 309 -27.66 2.20 9.01
C LEU A 309 -28.74 3.27 8.87
N LYS A 310 -30.00 2.88 8.68
CA LYS A 310 -31.14 3.82 8.68
C LYS A 310 -31.28 4.54 10.02
N GLY A 311 -31.08 3.83 11.12
CA GLY A 311 -31.13 4.39 12.48
C GLY A 311 -30.09 5.48 12.74
N THR A 312 -28.99 5.50 11.98
CA THR A 312 -27.94 6.54 12.11
C THR A 312 -28.37 7.90 11.57
N GLY A 313 -29.38 7.97 10.69
CA GLY A 313 -29.77 9.19 9.98
C GLY A 313 -28.80 9.64 8.87
N LEU A 314 -27.68 8.94 8.67
CA LEU A 314 -26.72 9.26 7.61
C LEU A 314 -27.27 8.91 6.22
N PRO A 315 -26.91 9.66 5.17
CA PRO A 315 -27.22 9.28 3.79
C PRO A 315 -26.63 7.90 3.46
N MET A 316 -27.49 6.99 3.05
CA MET A 316 -27.12 5.61 2.72
C MET A 316 -27.20 5.38 1.21
N GLU A 317 -26.16 4.77 0.67
CA GLU A 317 -26.11 4.26 -0.69
C GLU A 317 -26.25 2.72 -0.67
N GLY A 318 -26.91 2.15 -1.67
CA GLY A 318 -27.18 0.71 -1.71
C GLY A 318 -27.19 0.16 -3.13
N PHE A 319 -26.54 -0.99 -3.33
CA PHE A 319 -26.43 -1.65 -4.62
C PHE A 319 -26.67 -3.14 -4.47
N GLN A 320 -27.63 -3.70 -5.22
CA GLN A 320 -27.72 -5.14 -5.40
C GLN A 320 -26.94 -5.53 -6.65
N VAL A 321 -25.90 -6.33 -6.48
CA VAL A 321 -25.04 -6.79 -7.55
C VAL A 321 -25.49 -8.18 -7.98
N GLN A 322 -25.88 -8.30 -9.25
CA GLN A 322 -26.17 -9.57 -9.91
C GLN A 322 -25.27 -9.68 -11.14
N ALA A 323 -24.48 -10.75 -11.19
CA ALA A 323 -23.56 -11.00 -12.29
C ALA A 323 -23.68 -12.44 -12.76
N SER A 324 -23.66 -12.63 -14.08
CA SER A 324 -23.58 -13.94 -14.70
C SER A 324 -22.28 -14.04 -15.48
N ARG A 325 -21.51 -15.10 -15.22
CA ARG A 325 -20.23 -15.32 -15.90
C ARG A 325 -20.41 -16.31 -17.06
N VAL A 326 -19.71 -16.07 -18.15
CA VAL A 326 -19.65 -17.02 -19.27
C VAL A 326 -18.79 -18.20 -18.83
N VAL A 327 -19.35 -19.41 -18.83
CA VAL A 327 -18.65 -20.65 -18.48
C VAL A 327 -18.81 -21.70 -19.59
N PRO A 328 -17.80 -22.56 -19.84
CA PRO A 328 -17.91 -23.62 -20.82
C PRO A 328 -19.03 -24.63 -20.53
N LEU A 329 -19.69 -25.11 -21.57
CA LEU A 329 -20.68 -26.19 -21.55
C LEU A 329 -20.48 -27.07 -22.80
N ALA A 330 -19.63 -28.10 -22.69
CA ALA A 330 -19.13 -28.87 -23.83
C ALA A 330 -18.55 -27.95 -24.93
N ARG A 331 -19.15 -27.94 -26.12
CA ARG A 331 -18.74 -27.05 -27.24
C ARG A 331 -19.35 -25.65 -27.19
N TYR A 332 -20.21 -25.37 -26.21
CA TYR A 332 -20.93 -24.11 -26.06
C TYR A 332 -20.47 -23.36 -24.81
N HIS A 333 -21.06 -22.18 -24.60
CA HIS A 333 -20.94 -21.45 -23.35
C HIS A 333 -22.34 -21.18 -22.80
N ARG A 334 -22.46 -21.15 -21.48
CA ARG A 334 -23.67 -20.70 -20.79
C ARG A 334 -23.33 -19.57 -19.84
N LEU A 335 -24.34 -18.81 -19.46
CA LEU A 335 -24.26 -17.87 -18.36
C LEU A 335 -24.50 -18.62 -17.05
N GLU A 336 -23.55 -18.53 -16.12
CA GLU A 336 -23.68 -19.01 -14.75
C GLU A 336 -23.88 -17.82 -13.82
N ALA A 337 -25.12 -17.70 -13.32
CA ALA A 337 -25.49 -16.67 -12.36
C ALA A 337 -24.75 -16.88 -11.03
N GLN A 338 -24.19 -15.79 -10.49
CA GLN A 338 -23.70 -15.75 -9.12
C GLN A 338 -24.86 -15.39 -8.17
N ASN A 339 -24.75 -15.80 -6.91
CA ASN A 339 -25.71 -15.37 -5.88
C ASN A 339 -25.70 -13.83 -5.79
N PRO A 340 -26.87 -13.17 -5.75
CA PRO A 340 -26.95 -11.74 -5.53
C PRO A 340 -26.28 -11.34 -4.22
N ILE A 341 -25.53 -10.23 -4.24
CA ILE A 341 -24.96 -9.62 -3.03
C ILE A 341 -25.43 -8.18 -2.95
N THR A 342 -25.88 -7.75 -1.78
CA THR A 342 -26.24 -6.35 -1.55
C THR A 342 -25.10 -5.66 -0.81
N LEU A 343 -24.61 -4.55 -1.36
CA LEU A 343 -23.69 -3.64 -0.70
C LEU A 343 -24.49 -2.45 -0.17
N LEU A 344 -24.36 -2.15 1.11
CA LEU A 344 -24.85 -0.92 1.72
C LEU A 344 -23.66 -0.09 2.20
N ALA A 345 -23.70 1.21 1.98
CA ALA A 345 -22.63 2.12 2.37
C ALA A 345 -23.19 3.38 3.03
N VAL A 346 -22.46 3.88 4.03
CA VAL A 346 -22.68 5.20 4.63
C VAL A 346 -21.36 5.95 4.74
N ARG A 347 -21.45 7.27 4.79
CA ARG A 347 -20.32 8.15 5.08
C ARG A 347 -20.55 8.84 6.42
N LYS A 348 -19.60 8.74 7.34
CA LYS A 348 -19.64 9.51 8.58
C LYS A 348 -19.50 11.00 8.26
N GLU A 349 -20.22 11.83 9.00
CA GLU A 349 -20.17 13.28 8.80
C GLU A 349 -18.73 13.80 8.79
N GLY A 350 -18.47 14.78 7.92
CA GLY A 350 -17.20 15.51 7.92
C GLY A 350 -17.10 16.40 9.17
N ALA A 351 -15.87 16.79 9.52
CA ALA A 351 -15.64 17.81 10.52
C ALA A 351 -16.05 19.19 10.02
#